data_AF-A0A6C6Z0G1-F1
#
_entry.id   AF-A0A6C6Z0G1-F1
#
_cell.length_a   1.000
_cell.length_b   1.000
_cell.length_c   1.000
_cell.angle_alpha   90.00
_cell.angle_beta   90.00
_cell.angle_gamma   90.00
#
_symmetry.space_group_name_H-M   'P 1'
#
loop_
_entity.id
_entity.type
_entity.pdbx_description
1 polymer ?
#
loop_
_entity_poly.entity_id
_entity_poly.type
_entity_poly.pdbx_seq_one_letter_code
_entity_poly.pdbx_strand_id
1 'polypeptide(L)' 'MSFTSKKEADAWDKMLDTADLLDTWLEQSPVVLEDGQREALSLWLAEHKEVLSTILKTGKLPSPQAVEKDAASKTKKQAA' A
#
# COMPACT_ATOMS: atom_id res chain seq x y z
N MET A 1 -18.28 -9.81 -15.29
CA MET A 1 -18.81 -8.67 -14.51
C MET A 1 -17.63 -8.09 -13.73
N SER A 2 -16.52 -7.73 -14.39
CA SER A 2 -16.25 -6.45 -15.08
C SER A 2 -16.32 -5.27 -14.11
N PHE A 3 -15.13 -4.80 -13.70
CA PHE A 3 -14.86 -3.59 -12.93
C PHE A 3 -15.90 -2.49 -13.16
N THR A 4 -16.66 -2.16 -12.13
CA THR A 4 -17.79 -1.23 -12.19
C THR A 4 -17.36 0.24 -12.39
N SER A 5 -16.06 0.58 -12.35
CA SER A 5 -15.60 1.90 -12.78
C SER A 5 -14.13 1.92 -13.23
N LYS A 6 -13.84 2.66 -14.30
CA LYS A 6 -12.47 2.96 -14.80
C LYS A 6 -11.56 3.50 -13.69
N LYS A 7 -12.15 4.24 -12.76
CA LYS A 7 -11.51 4.89 -11.63
C LYS A 7 -11.00 3.92 -10.55
N GLU A 8 -11.67 2.79 -10.38
CA GLU A 8 -11.17 1.74 -9.49
C GLU A 8 -10.02 0.98 -10.12
N ALA A 9 -10.09 0.70 -11.42
CA ALA A 9 -8.97 0.12 -12.16
C ALA A 9 -7.72 1.00 -12.03
N ASP A 10 -7.84 2.32 -12.24
CA ASP A 10 -6.73 3.27 -12.06
C ASP A 10 -6.15 3.26 -10.62
N ALA A 11 -6.99 3.03 -9.61
CA ALA A 11 -6.55 3.00 -8.21
C ALA A 11 -5.82 1.69 -7.87
N TRP A 12 -6.28 0.57 -8.43
CA TRP A 12 -5.61 -0.72 -8.31
C TRP A 12 -4.29 -0.74 -9.07
N ASP A 13 -4.26 -0.22 -10.30
CA ASP A 13 -3.07 -0.08 -11.14
C ASP A 13 -1.99 0.74 -10.41
N LYS A 14 -2.39 1.89 -9.86
CA LYS A 14 -1.50 2.75 -9.08
C LYS A 14 -0.98 2.11 -7.79
N MET A 15 -1.76 1.23 -7.17
CA MET A 15 -1.31 0.47 -6.00
C MET A 15 -0.25 -0.55 -6.40
N LEU A 16 -0.46 -1.29 -7.50
CA LEU A 16 0.50 -2.24 -8.03
C LEU A 16 1.81 -1.55 -8.45
N ASP A 17 1.72 -0.42 -9.17
CA ASP A 17 2.90 0.40 -9.51
C ASP A 17 3.69 0.83 -8.25
N THR A 18 2.98 1.16 -7.17
CA THR A 18 3.61 1.57 -5.91
C THR A 18 4.27 0.37 -5.21
N ALA A 19 3.65 -0.81 -5.25
CA ALA A 19 4.20 -2.04 -4.70
C ALA A 19 5.49 -2.43 -5.45
N ASP A 20 5.48 -2.45 -6.78
CA ASP A 20 6.66 -2.77 -7.58
C ASP A 20 7.83 -1.81 -7.31
N LEU A 21 7.54 -0.52 -7.14
CA LEU A 21 8.54 0.48 -6.79
C LEU A 21 9.12 0.25 -5.39
N LEU A 22 8.27 -0.11 -4.42
CA LEU A 22 8.68 -0.42 -3.05
C LEU A 22 9.49 -1.72 -3.01
N ASP A 23 9.16 -2.71 -3.83
CA ASP A 23 9.91 -3.96 -3.95
C ASP A 23 11.35 -3.69 -4.39
N THR A 24 11.50 -2.97 -5.50
CA THR A 24 12.80 -2.55 -6.04
C THR A 24 13.59 -1.67 -5.04
N TRP A 25 12.91 -0.90 -4.21
CA TRP A 25 13.56 -0.11 -3.16
C TRP A 25 14.01 -0.97 -1.97
N LEU A 26 13.23 -1.99 -1.60
CA LEU A 26 13.59 -2.94 -0.56
C LEU A 26 14.78 -3.82 -0.96
N GLU A 27 14.96 -4.11 -2.26
CA GLU A 27 16.18 -4.78 -2.77
C GLU A 27 17.46 -3.98 -2.48
N GLN A 28 17.36 -2.66 -2.42
CA GLN A 28 18.48 -1.78 -2.08
C GLN A 28 18.71 -1.66 -0.58
N SER A 29 17.85 -2.27 0.24
CA SER A 29 18.01 -2.25 1.69
C SER A 29 19.21 -3.12 2.11
N PRO A 30 19.89 -2.79 3.22
CA PRO A 30 20.97 -3.61 3.77
C PRO A 30 20.47 -4.95 4.34
N VAL A 31 19.15 -5.17 4.38
CA VAL A 31 18.52 -6.41 4.85
C VAL A 31 18.25 -7.30 3.65
N VAL A 32 18.74 -8.54 3.72
CA VAL A 32 18.41 -9.58 2.75
C VAL A 32 17.00 -10.09 3.04
N LEU A 33 16.10 -9.87 2.10
CA LEU A 33 14.72 -10.36 2.12
C LEU A 33 14.59 -11.41 1.01
N GLU A 34 13.93 -12.54 1.27
CA GLU A 34 13.54 -13.46 0.20
C GLU A 34 12.48 -12.80 -0.70
N ASP A 35 12.44 -13.16 -1.99
CA ASP A 35 11.56 -12.52 -2.97
C ASP A 35 10.09 -12.50 -2.52
N GLY A 36 9.58 -13.62 -2.00
CA GLY A 36 8.19 -13.68 -1.51
C GLY A 36 7.92 -12.82 -0.26
N GLN A 37 8.93 -12.58 0.57
CA GLN A 37 8.82 -11.67 1.72
C GLN A 37 8.86 -10.21 1.27
N ARG A 38 9.74 -9.90 0.31
CA ARG A 38 9.89 -8.57 -0.25
C ARG A 38 8.61 -8.14 -0.96
N GLU A 39 8.06 -9.00 -1.82
CA GLU A 39 6.79 -8.77 -2.51
C GLU A 39 5.63 -8.56 -1.53
N ALA A 40 5.51 -9.42 -0.51
CA ALA A 40 4.46 -9.28 0.49
C ALA A 40 4.58 -7.96 1.27
N LEU A 41 5.81 -7.55 1.61
CA LEU A 41 6.07 -6.31 2.33
C LEU A 41 5.78 -5.08 1.47
N SER A 42 6.18 -5.10 0.21
CA SER A 42 5.99 -4.01 -0.75
C SER A 42 4.52 -3.80 -1.09
N LEU A 43 3.76 -4.87 -1.28
CA LEU A 43 2.29 -4.85 -1.39
C LEU A 43 1.64 -4.25 -0.15
N TRP A 44 2.03 -4.71 1.04
CA TRP A 44 1.48 -4.20 2.30
C TRP A 44 1.77 -2.70 2.47
N LEU A 45 3.00 -2.26 2.20
CA LEU A 45 3.39 -0.86 2.24
C LEU A 45 2.63 0.00 1.21
N ALA A 46 2.38 -0.52 0.01
CA ALA A 46 1.61 0.16 -1.03
C ALA A 46 0.13 0.31 -0.63
N GLU A 47 -0.45 -0.71 -0.02
CA GLU A 47 -1.81 -0.66 0.51
C GLU A 47 -1.94 0.40 1.61
N HIS A 48 -0.93 0.48 2.48
CA HIS A 48 -0.79 1.45 3.57
C HIS A 48 -0.02 2.73 3.19
N LYS A 49 0.06 3.06 1.89
CA LYS A 49 0.75 4.24 1.35
C LYS A 49 0.45 5.55 2.11
N GLU A 50 -0.79 5.76 2.53
CA GLU A 50 -1.19 6.99 3.23
C GLU A 50 -0.58 7.07 4.64
N VAL A 51 -0.54 5.93 5.33
CA VAL A 51 0.13 5.78 6.63
C VAL A 51 1.62 6.00 6.46
N LEU A 52 2.23 5.37 5.45
CA LEU A 52 3.66 5.54 5.15
C LEU A 52 3.99 7.02 4.84
N SER A 53 3.18 7.68 4.00
CA SER A 53 3.35 9.11 3.70
C SER A 53 3.22 9.97 4.95
N THR A 54 2.30 9.63 5.85
CA THR A 54 2.12 10.34 7.12
C THR A 54 3.34 10.17 8.03
N ILE A 55 3.88 8.96 8.13
CA ILE A 55 5.10 8.67 8.90
C ILE A 55 6.27 9.47 8.33
N LEU A 56 6.47 9.44 7.01
CA LEU A 56 7.57 10.17 6.35
C LEU A 56 7.46 11.70 6.52
N LYS A 57 6.24 12.24 6.53
CA LYS A 57 6.01 13.69 6.69
C LYS A 57 6.12 14.17 8.15
N THR A 58 5.59 13.38 9.08
CA THR A 58 5.46 13.79 10.49
C THR A 58 6.52 13.20 11.41
N GLY A 59 7.27 12.19 10.93
CA GLY A 59 8.22 11.42 11.73
C GLY A 59 7.57 10.63 12.87
N LYS A 60 6.23 10.50 12.87
CA LYS A 60 5.46 9.87 13.95
C LYS A 60 4.58 8.77 13.39
N LEU A 61 4.53 7.65 14.11
CA LEU A 61 3.56 6.60 13.85
C LEU A 61 2.15 7.18 14.09
N PRO A 62 1.29 7.20 13.06
CA PRO A 62 -0.11 7.56 13.27
C PRO A 62 -0.74 6.51 14.19
N SER A 63 -1.66 6.96 15.04
CA SER A 63 -2.30 6.11 16.05
C SER A 63 -2.88 4.84 15.39
N PRO A 64 -2.87 3.66 16.07
CA PRO A 64 -3.37 2.40 15.51
C PRO A 64 -4.77 2.48 14.88
N GLN A 65 -5.60 3.42 15.32
CA GLN A 65 -6.93 3.66 14.75
C GLN A 65 -6.90 4.24 13.32
N ALA A 66 -5.80 4.89 12.90
CA ALA A 66 -5.64 5.46 11.57
C ALA A 66 -5.19 4.42 10.54
N VAL A 67 -4.37 3.44 10.94
CA VAL A 67 -3.98 2.31 10.08
C VAL A 67 -5.17 1.38 9.79
N GLU A 68 -6.04 1.14 10.78
CA GLU A 68 -7.27 0.36 10.58
C GLU A 68 -8.31 1.11 9.72
N LYS A 69 -8.38 2.44 9.84
CA LYS A 69 -9.30 3.25 9.03
C LYS A 69 -8.92 3.26 7.55
N ASP A 70 -7.64 3.27 7.20
CA ASP A 70 -7.22 3.29 5.78
C ASP A 70 -7.57 1.97 5.08
N ALA A 71 -7.34 0.84 5.75
CA ALA A 71 -7.76 -0.48 5.28
C ALA A 71 -9.30 -0.60 5.17
N ALA A 72 -10.04 -0.14 6.19
CA ALA A 72 -11.50 -0.18 6.19
C ALA A 72 -12.16 0.79 5.18
N SER A 73 -11.49 1.91 4.86
CA SER A 73 -12.00 2.92 3.91
C SER A 73 -11.98 2.43 2.47
N LYS A 74 -10.98 1.61 2.11
CA LYS A 74 -10.88 1.03 0.76
C LYS A 74 -11.84 -0.15 0.58
N THR A 75 -12.02 -1.02 1.57
CA THR A 75 -13.02 -2.11 1.51
C THR A 75 -14.46 -1.60 1.45
N LYS A 76 -14.80 -0.51 2.15
CA LYS A 76 -16.18 0.01 2.17
C LYS A 76 -16.59 0.78 0.90
N LYS A 77 -15.61 1.21 0.08
CA LYS A 77 -15.89 1.90 -1.19
C LYS A 77 -16.00 0.94 -2.39
N GLN A 78 -15.61 -0.32 -2.23
CA GLN A 78 -15.71 -1.38 -3.25
C GLN A 78 -17.02 -2.18 -3.18
N ALA A 79 -17.92 -1.84 -2.24
CA ALA A 79 -19.17 -2.57 -2.00
C ALA A 79 -20.45 -1.70 -2.11
N ALA A 80 -20.37 -0.48 -2.65
CA ALA A 80 -21.50 0.44 -2.78
C ALA A 80 -21.61 1.04 -4.19
#